data_AF-E6SNL5-F1
#
_entry.id   AF-E6SNL5-F1
#
_cell.length_a   1.000
_cell.length_b   1.000
_cell.length_c   1.000
_cell.angle_alpha   90.00
_cell.angle_beta   90.00
_cell.angle_gamma   90.00
#
_symmetry.space_group_name_H-M   'P 1'
#
loop_
_entity.id
_entity.type
_entity.pdbx_description
1 polymer ?
#
loop_
_entity_poly.entity_id
_entity_poly.type
_entity_poly.pdbx_seq_one_letter_code
_entity_poly.pdbx_strand_id
1 'polypeptide(L)'
;MEEGKVIIEAGDSGGVRISLKPAEDGSIWMSIAEIADIFFVGGASVERQVKKIFAEGDLQEYAVKKEKPIEYAPGKYGKLDYYNLNMIIMLAFRMNSPFCSMFREWICRRLTQKVSEQKIPIFLQIGKEQGVN
;
A
#
# COMPACT_ATOMS: atom_id res chain seq x y z
N MET A 1 1.37 4.53 20.58
CA MET A 1 0.43 4.99 19.54
C MET A 1 0.24 3.83 18.58
N GLU A 2 -1.00 3.42 18.38
CA GLU A 2 -1.32 2.33 17.44
C GLU A 2 -1.07 2.83 16.02
N GLU A 3 -0.26 2.11 15.25
CA GLU A 3 0.04 2.49 13.87
C GLU A 3 -1.07 2.02 12.94
N GLY A 4 -1.39 2.82 11.94
CA GLY A 4 -2.40 2.44 10.98
C GLY A 4 -1.90 1.33 10.08
N LYS A 5 -2.73 0.28 9.88
CA LYS A 5 -2.37 -0.95 9.17
C LYS A 5 -3.47 -1.38 8.20
N VAL A 6 -3.03 -2.12 7.17
CA VAL A 6 -3.90 -2.93 6.33
C VAL A 6 -3.90 -4.34 6.90
N ILE A 7 -5.08 -4.95 6.98
CA ILE A 7 -5.26 -6.32 7.46
C ILE A 7 -6.07 -7.08 6.42
N ILE A 8 -5.58 -8.27 6.05
CA ILE A 8 -6.26 -9.22 5.18
C ILE A 8 -6.37 -10.53 5.95
N GLU A 9 -7.59 -10.91 6.32
CA GLU A 9 -7.88 -12.06 7.18
C GLU A 9 -8.99 -12.95 6.59
N ALA A 10 -9.03 -14.22 6.98
CA ALA A 10 -10.16 -15.08 6.64
C ALA A 10 -11.42 -14.57 7.35
N GLY A 11 -12.53 -14.48 6.60
CA GLY A 11 -13.83 -14.10 7.11
C GLY A 11 -14.67 -15.31 7.54
N ASP A 12 -15.65 -15.07 8.41
CA ASP A 12 -16.45 -16.09 9.09
C ASP A 12 -17.28 -17.01 8.18
N SER A 13 -17.40 -16.68 6.89
CA SER A 13 -18.19 -17.40 5.88
C SER A 13 -17.35 -18.00 4.74
N GLY A 14 -16.05 -18.21 4.97
CA GLY A 14 -15.11 -18.67 3.93
C GLY A 14 -14.70 -17.58 2.93
N GLY A 15 -15.14 -16.33 3.17
CA GLY A 15 -14.66 -15.15 2.45
C GLY A 15 -13.34 -14.63 3.01
N VAL A 16 -12.83 -13.55 2.44
CA VAL A 16 -11.68 -12.80 3.00
C VAL A 16 -12.15 -11.41 3.38
N ARG A 17 -11.78 -10.97 4.58
CA ARG A 17 -12.04 -9.64 5.10
C ARG A 17 -10.80 -8.78 4.92
N ILE A 18 -10.98 -7.65 4.25
CA ILE A 18 -9.94 -6.63 4.06
C ILE A 18 -10.36 -5.38 4.83
N SER A 19 -9.52 -4.96 5.76
CA SER A 19 -9.76 -3.84 6.67
C SER A 19 -8.59 -2.85 6.62
N LEU A 20 -8.91 -1.56 6.48
CA LEU A 20 -7.97 -0.46 6.68
C LEU A 20 -8.22 0.11 8.07
N LYS A 21 -7.25 -0.03 8.97
CA LYS A 21 -7.32 0.55 10.33
C LYS A 21 -6.34 1.72 10.38
N PRO A 22 -6.79 2.98 10.21
CA PRO A 22 -5.90 4.13 10.28
C PRO A 22 -5.43 4.40 11.72
N ALA A 23 -4.29 5.06 11.87
CA ALA A 23 -3.87 5.67 13.13
C ALA A 23 -4.77 6.86 13.49
N GLU A 24 -4.55 7.45 14.67
CA GLU A 24 -5.27 8.66 15.13
C GLU A 24 -5.19 9.83 14.15
N ASP A 25 -4.06 9.96 13.44
CA ASP A 25 -3.83 10.99 12.42
C ASP A 25 -4.42 10.63 11.04
N GLY A 26 -5.13 9.51 10.93
CA GLY A 26 -5.70 9.01 9.68
C GLY A 26 -4.69 8.28 8.79
N SER A 27 -3.42 8.19 9.18
CA SER A 27 -2.37 7.62 8.34
C SER A 27 -2.27 6.09 8.47
N ILE A 28 -1.79 5.45 7.40
CA ILE A 28 -1.46 4.03 7.35
C ILE A 28 -0.03 3.92 6.86
N TRP A 29 0.78 3.16 7.61
CA TRP A 29 2.19 2.97 7.33
C TRP A 29 2.57 1.53 7.67
N MET A 30 3.19 0.83 6.72
CA MET A 30 3.59 -0.55 6.90
C MET A 30 5.03 -0.74 6.45
N SER A 31 5.77 -1.57 7.19
CA SER A 31 7.09 -2.03 6.80
C SER A 31 7.00 -3.04 5.65
N ILE A 32 8.14 -3.33 5.00
CA ILE A 32 8.23 -4.35 3.96
C ILE A 32 7.77 -5.72 4.47
N ALA A 33 8.12 -6.07 5.72
CA ALA A 33 7.71 -7.32 6.34
C ALA A 33 6.18 -7.40 6.48
N GLU A 34 5.55 -6.35 7.01
CA GLU A 34 4.09 -6.33 7.15
C GLU A 34 3.37 -6.35 5.79
N ILE A 35 3.91 -5.70 4.76
CA ILE A 35 3.36 -5.74 3.40
C ILE A 35 3.50 -7.15 2.79
N ALA A 36 4.64 -7.79 3.02
CA ALA A 36 4.90 -9.15 2.57
C ALA A 36 3.92 -10.14 3.20
N ASP A 37 3.64 -9.97 4.50
CA ASP A 37 2.71 -10.80 5.25
C ASP A 37 1.27 -10.69 4.72
N ILE A 38 0.74 -9.47 4.54
CA ILE A 38 -0.65 -9.31 4.07
C ILE A 38 -0.87 -9.80 2.63
N PHE A 39 0.16 -9.76 1.79
CA PHE A 39 0.08 -10.22 0.41
C PHE A 39 0.58 -11.65 0.21
N PHE A 40 1.07 -12.30 1.27
CA PHE A 40 1.62 -13.64 1.25
C PHE A 40 2.70 -13.80 0.16
N VAL A 41 3.65 -12.86 0.14
CA VAL A 41 4.79 -12.82 -0.77
C VAL A 41 6.09 -12.72 0.03
N GLY A 42 7.24 -12.97 -0.60
CA GLY A 42 8.53 -12.75 0.05
C GLY A 42 8.90 -11.26 0.16
N GLY A 43 9.51 -10.85 1.26
CA GLY A 43 9.99 -9.46 1.46
C GLY A 43 10.91 -8.96 0.34
N ALA A 44 11.78 -9.81 -0.20
CA ALA A 44 12.62 -9.48 -1.35
C ALA A 44 11.82 -9.14 -2.62
N SER A 45 10.64 -9.76 -2.80
CA SER A 45 9.73 -9.42 -3.91
C SER A 45 9.16 -8.02 -3.73
N VAL A 46 8.75 -7.68 -2.50
CA VAL A 46 8.25 -6.33 -2.15
C VAL A 46 9.33 -5.29 -2.40
N GLU A 47 10.55 -5.50 -1.88
CA GLU A 47 11.70 -4.61 -2.10
C GLU A 47 11.99 -4.37 -3.58
N ARG A 48 11.98 -5.46 -4.38
CA ARG A 48 12.21 -5.37 -5.82
C ARG A 48 11.16 -4.49 -6.49
N GLN A 49 9.89 -4.61 -6.12
CA GLN A 49 8.83 -3.80 -6.71
C GLN A 49 8.88 -2.34 -6.24
N VAL A 50 9.20 -2.08 -4.97
CA VAL A 50 9.44 -0.72 -4.46
C VAL A 50 10.53 -0.01 -5.28
N LYS A 51 11.67 -0.68 -5.49
CA LYS A 51 12.77 -0.13 -6.30
C LYS A 51 12.34 0.19 -7.73
N LYS A 52 11.51 -0.66 -8.35
CA LYS A 52 10.97 -0.42 -9.69
C LYS A 52 10.01 0.76 -9.72
N ILE A 53 9.08 0.85 -8.77
CA ILE A 53 8.13 1.96 -8.66
C ILE A 53 8.88 3.30 -8.58
N PHE A 54 9.95 3.37 -7.79
CA PHE A 54 10.78 4.58 -7.73
C PHE A 54 11.58 4.83 -9.00
N ALA A 55 12.18 3.79 -9.60
CA ALA A 55 12.93 3.93 -10.83
C ALA A 55 12.07 4.37 -12.03
N GLU A 56 10.80 3.99 -12.03
CA GLU A 56 9.83 4.36 -13.07
C GLU A 56 9.19 5.74 -12.82
N GLY A 57 9.41 6.34 -11.65
CA GLY A 57 8.89 7.67 -11.30
C GLY A 57 7.41 7.69 -10.92
N ASP A 58 6.78 6.51 -10.74
CA ASP A 58 5.36 6.36 -10.39
C ASP A 58 5.01 7.04 -9.06
N LEU A 59 5.94 7.01 -8.11
CA LEU A 59 5.79 7.62 -6.79
C LEU A 59 7.10 8.32 -6.40
N GLN A 60 6.96 9.46 -5.73
CA GLN A 60 8.09 10.19 -5.18
C GLN A 60 8.45 9.64 -3.80
N GLU A 61 9.70 9.24 -3.59
CA GLU A 61 10.15 8.57 -2.36
C GLU A 61 9.82 9.37 -1.10
N TYR A 62 10.09 10.69 -1.10
CA TYR A 62 9.82 11.58 0.04
C TYR A 62 8.34 11.66 0.44
N ALA A 63 7.42 11.34 -0.47
CA ALA A 63 5.98 11.42 -0.23
C ALA A 63 5.40 10.11 0.33
N VAL A 64 6.09 8.98 0.12
CA VAL A 64 5.53 7.65 0.41
C VAL A 64 6.38 6.77 1.30
N LYS A 65 7.60 7.20 1.64
CA LYS A 65 8.54 6.48 2.51
C LYS A 65 8.90 7.31 3.73
N LYS A 66 8.99 6.67 4.89
CA LYS A 66 9.61 7.23 6.10
C LYS A 66 10.48 6.20 6.80
N GLU A 67 11.56 6.67 7.40
CA GLU A 67 12.45 5.83 8.21
C GLU A 67 12.06 5.91 9.68
N LYS A 68 12.10 4.78 10.39
CA LYS A 68 11.94 4.72 11.84
C LYS A 68 13.17 4.09 12.50
N PRO A 69 13.71 4.67 13.58
CA PRO A 69 14.75 4.02 14.36
C PRO A 69 14.17 2.78 15.04
N ILE A 70 14.93 1.69 15.01
CA ILE A 70 14.59 0.44 15.68
C ILE A 70 15.80 -0.08 16.45
N GLU A 71 15.54 -0.80 17.54
CA GLU A 71 16.54 -1.61 18.21
C GLU A 71 16.30 -3.07 17.80
N TYR A 72 17.18 -3.62 16.95
CA TYR A 72 17.00 -4.97 16.40
C TYR A 72 17.73 -6.04 17.22
N ALA A 73 18.62 -5.63 18.13
CA ALA A 73 19.22 -6.47 19.15
C ALA A 73 19.64 -5.57 20.33
N PRO A 74 19.84 -6.12 21.54
CA PRO A 74 20.24 -5.32 22.70
C PRO A 74 21.46 -4.43 22.40
N GLY A 75 21.27 -3.12 22.47
CA GLY A 75 22.29 -2.11 22.19
C GLY A 75 22.65 -1.91 20.72
N LYS A 76 21.91 -2.53 19.79
CA LYS A 76 22.12 -2.39 18.34
C LYS A 76 20.93 -1.69 17.67
N TYR A 77 21.21 -0.47 17.20
CA TYR A 77 20.22 0.39 16.56
C TYR A 77 20.35 0.34 15.04
N GLY A 78 19.21 0.42 14.37
CA GLY A 78 19.10 0.51 12.93
C GLY A 78 17.93 1.40 12.54
N LYS A 79 17.61 1.38 11.25
CA LYS A 79 16.43 2.05 10.71
C LYS A 79 15.60 1.05 9.91
N LEU A 80 14.29 1.20 9.98
CA LEU A 80 13.34 0.44 9.20
C LEU A 80 12.53 1.38 8.32
N ASP A 81 12.39 1.01 7.06
CA ASP A 81 11.58 1.74 6.09
C ASP A 81 10.11 1.37 6.24
N TYR A 82 9.26 2.39 6.28
CA TYR A 82 7.81 2.29 6.27
C TYR A 82 7.25 2.97 5.04
N TYR A 83 6.22 2.36 4.47
CA TYR A 83 5.57 2.81 3.26
C TYR A 83 4.09 3.09 3.51
N ASN A 84 3.58 4.19 2.94
CA ASN A 84 2.19 4.59 3.15
C ASN A 84 1.20 3.82 2.27
N LEU A 85 -0.09 4.12 2.43
CA LEU A 85 -1.16 3.47 1.67
C LEU A 85 -1.00 3.59 0.14
N ASN A 86 -0.45 4.69 -0.39
CA ASN A 86 -0.25 4.84 -1.84
C ASN A 86 0.74 3.81 -2.38
N MET A 87 1.85 3.59 -1.66
CA MET A 87 2.80 2.54 -2.03
C MET A 87 2.17 1.14 -1.89
N ILE A 88 1.42 0.88 -0.82
CA ILE A 88 0.75 -0.42 -0.61
C ILE A 88 -0.22 -0.73 -1.76
N ILE A 89 -1.00 0.26 -2.20
CA ILE A 89 -1.90 0.14 -3.35
C ILE A 89 -1.09 -0.14 -4.63
N MET A 90 -0.04 0.64 -4.91
CA MET A 90 0.79 0.46 -6.10
C MET A 90 1.40 -0.95 -6.14
N LEU A 91 1.93 -1.43 -5.02
CA LEU A 91 2.48 -2.78 -4.89
C LEU A 91 1.44 -3.86 -5.16
N ALA A 92 0.21 -3.67 -4.70
CA ALA A 92 -0.88 -4.60 -5.01
C ALA A 92 -1.18 -4.69 -6.51
N PHE A 93 -0.94 -3.63 -7.31
CA PHE A 93 -1.07 -3.69 -8.77
C PHE A 93 0.18 -4.24 -9.48
N ARG A 94 1.36 -4.16 -8.86
CA ARG A 94 2.64 -4.65 -9.44
C ARG A 94 2.93 -6.11 -9.13
N MET A 95 2.37 -6.67 -8.06
CA MET A 95 2.62 -8.04 -7.61
C MET A 95 1.52 -9.01 -8.02
N ASN A 96 1.93 -10.26 -8.25
CA ASN A 96 1.04 -11.36 -8.55
C ASN A 96 0.91 -12.30 -7.35
N SER A 97 -0.21 -12.18 -6.63
CA SER A 97 -0.63 -13.05 -5.53
C SER A 97 -2.16 -13.10 -5.49
N PRO A 98 -2.77 -14.22 -5.06
CA PRO A 98 -4.21 -14.26 -4.77
C PRO A 98 -4.64 -13.10 -3.86
N PHE A 99 -3.87 -12.81 -2.80
CA PHE A 99 -4.17 -11.72 -1.86
C PHE A 99 -4.06 -10.33 -2.50
N CYS A 100 -3.10 -10.12 -3.41
CA CYS A 100 -3.06 -8.89 -4.21
C CYS A 100 -4.32 -8.77 -5.10
N SER A 101 -4.75 -9.86 -5.72
CA SER A 101 -5.97 -9.87 -6.55
C SER A 101 -7.22 -9.51 -5.75
N MET A 102 -7.37 -10.10 -4.57
CA MET A 102 -8.47 -9.81 -3.65
C MET A 102 -8.44 -8.35 -3.15
N PHE A 103 -7.25 -7.84 -2.85
CA PHE A 103 -7.08 -6.43 -2.46
C PHE A 103 -7.44 -5.47 -3.60
N ARG A 104 -7.01 -5.76 -4.83
CA ARG A 104 -7.41 -4.99 -6.02
C ARG A 104 -8.92 -5.00 -6.23
N GLU A 105 -9.54 -6.18 -6.18
CA GLU A 105 -10.99 -6.31 -6.32
C GLU A 105 -11.72 -5.51 -5.23
N TRP A 106 -11.26 -5.61 -3.98
CA TRP A 106 -11.82 -4.85 -2.87
C TRP A 106 -11.71 -3.34 -3.08
N ILE A 107 -10.55 -2.82 -3.53
CA ILE A 107 -10.39 -1.39 -3.86
C ILE A 107 -11.34 -0.99 -4.98
N CYS A 108 -11.33 -1.73 -6.09
CA CYS A 108 -12.16 -1.42 -7.24
C CYS A 108 -13.64 -1.40 -6.85
N ARG A 109 -14.12 -2.40 -6.10
CA ARG A 109 -15.50 -2.46 -5.62
C ARG A 109 -15.86 -1.27 -4.73
N ARG A 110 -14.98 -0.88 -3.80
CA ARG A 110 -15.22 0.28 -2.92
C ARG A 110 -15.27 1.58 -3.69
N LEU A 111 -14.41 1.73 -4.70
CA LEU A 111 -14.38 2.93 -5.55
C LEU A 111 -15.63 3.02 -6.43
N THR A 112 -15.97 1.93 -7.15
CA THR A 112 -17.12 1.89 -8.05
C THR A 112 -18.44 2.01 -7.31
N GLN A 113 -18.56 1.39 -6.12
CA GLN A 113 -19.73 1.53 -5.27
C GLN A 113 -19.98 3.00 -4.93
N LYS A 114 -18.97 3.73 -4.43
CA LYS A 114 -19.09 5.16 -4.11
C LYS A 114 -19.52 5.99 -5.33
N VAL A 115 -18.97 5.70 -6.50
CA VAL A 115 -19.32 6.40 -7.75
C VAL A 115 -20.78 6.14 -8.13
N SER A 116 -21.21 4.87 -8.07
CA SER A 116 -22.58 4.49 -8.42
C SER A 116 -23.63 5.07 -7.46
N GLU A 117 -23.33 5.08 -6.15
CA GLU A 117 -24.24 5.55 -5.12
C GLU A 117 -24.35 7.07 -5.10
N GLN A 118 -23.24 7.77 -5.29
CA GLN A 118 -23.22 9.24 -5.23
C GLN A 118 -23.53 9.90 -6.58
N LYS A 119 -23.66 9.12 -7.67
CA LYS A 119 -23.88 9.60 -9.05
C LYS A 119 -22.91 10.70 -9.49
N ILE A 120 -21.68 10.66 -8.98
CA ILE A 120 -20.66 11.67 -9.27
C ILE A 120 -20.03 11.32 -10.63
N PRO A 121 -20.13 12.18 -11.67
CA PRO A 121 -19.41 11.95 -12.91
C PRO A 121 -17.90 12.08 -12.66
N ILE A 122 -17.15 11.03 -13.01
CA ILE A 122 -15.69 11.08 -13.01
C ILE A 122 -15.23 11.50 -14.39
N PHE A 123 -14.53 12.64 -14.44
CA PHE A 123 -13.79 13.07 -15.63
C PHE A 123 -12.32 12.72 -15.43
N LEU A 124 -11.80 11.82 -16.26
CA LEU A 124 -10.38 11.51 -16.33
C LEU A 124 -9.77 12.29 -17.50
N GLN A 125 -9.10 13.39 -17.21
CA GLN A 125 -8.33 14.13 -18.21
C GLN A 125 -6.85 13.79 -18.05
N ILE A 126 -6.29 13.05 -19.03
CA ILE A 126 -4.85 12.78 -19.10
C ILE A 126 -4.24 13.79 -20.06
N GLY A 127 -3.60 14.83 -19.51
CA GLY A 127 -2.76 15.75 -20.27
C GLY A 127 -1.31 15.26 -20.27
N LYS A 128 -0.60 15.39 -21.39
CA LYS A 128 0.87 15.34 -21.36
C LYS A 128 1.35 16.59 -20.63
N GLU A 129 1.96 16.43 -19.45
CA GLU A 129 2.81 17.50 -18.93
C GLU A 129 3.96 17.67 -19.93
N GLN A 130 4.02 18.85 -20.55
CA GLN A 130 5.12 19.21 -21.41
C GLN A 130 6.38 19.20 -20.55
N GLY A 131 7.38 18.42 -20.95
CA GLY A 131 8.71 18.47 -20.34
C GLY A 131 9.24 19.90 -20.45
N VAL A 132 9.51 20.51 -19.30
CA VAL A 132 10.26 21.76 -19.25
C VAL A 132 11.73 21.39 -19.48
N ASN A 133 12.30 21.94 -20.55
CA ASN A 133 13.73 21.90 -20.89
C ASN A 133 14.61 22.47 -19.77
#